data_AF-A0A1F7PH45-F1
#
_entry.id   AF-A0A1F7PH45-F1
#
_cell.length_a   1.000
_cell.length_b   1.000
_cell.length_c   1.000
_cell.angle_alpha   90.00
_cell.angle_beta   90.00
_cell.angle_gamma   90.00
#
_symmetry.space_group_name_H-M   'P 1'
#
loop_
_entity.id
_entity.type
_entity.pdbx_description
1 polymer ?
#
loop_
_entity_poly.entity_id
_entity_poly.type
_entity_poly.pdbx_seq_one_letter_code
_entity_poly.pdbx_strand_id
1 'polypeptide(L)'
;MTARGYLDDAAFARHWVETRAARGVGPVRLRAELAARGIVSALIDAALAGPASDEALERARAIARRRLPALQRTRPERAAARLSDHLLRRGYPASIVARVVRELLETG
;
A
#
# COMPACT_ATOMS: atom_id res chain seq x y z
N MET A 1 17.34 23.54 -16.61
CA MET A 1 16.51 22.32 -16.61
C MET A 1 15.05 22.76 -16.64
N THR A 2 14.31 22.41 -17.68
CA THR A 2 13.04 23.03 -18.05
C THR A 2 11.88 22.52 -17.19
N ALA A 3 11.10 23.44 -16.62
CA ALA A 3 9.95 23.18 -15.75
C ALA A 3 8.85 22.28 -16.35
N ARG A 4 8.89 22.03 -17.67
CA ARG A 4 7.91 21.21 -18.38
C ARG A 4 7.99 19.72 -17.98
N GLY A 5 9.19 19.15 -17.86
CA GLY A 5 9.35 17.72 -17.51
C GLY A 5 8.95 17.39 -16.07
N TYR A 6 9.26 18.28 -15.12
CA TYR A 6 8.92 18.07 -13.70
C TYR A 6 7.41 18.12 -13.43
N LEU A 7 6.67 18.95 -14.16
CA LEU A 7 5.22 19.03 -14.02
C LEU A 7 4.55 17.75 -14.54
N ASP A 8 5.04 17.22 -15.66
CA ASP A 8 4.58 15.96 -16.23
C ASP A 8 4.92 14.78 -15.32
N ASP A 9 6.14 14.72 -14.77
CA ASP A 9 6.55 13.67 -13.83
C ASP A 9 5.71 13.68 -12.54
N ALA A 10 5.35 14.86 -12.05
CA ALA A 10 4.50 15.00 -10.88
C ALA A 10 3.07 14.50 -11.15
N ALA A 11 2.50 14.85 -12.31
CA ALA A 11 1.19 14.37 -12.73
C ALA A 11 1.20 12.85 -12.97
N PHE A 12 2.25 12.36 -13.62
CA PHE A 12 2.49 10.95 -13.86
C PHE A 12 2.58 10.16 -12.54
N ALA A 13 3.37 10.64 -11.58
CA ALA A 13 3.54 9.98 -10.28
C ALA A 13 2.22 9.85 -9.51
N ARG A 14 1.41 10.92 -9.47
CA ARG A 14 0.08 10.91 -8.84
C ARG A 14 -0.85 9.89 -9.48
N HIS A 15 -0.99 9.93 -10.80
CA HIS A 15 -1.88 9.03 -11.52
C HIS A 15 -1.43 7.56 -11.39
N TRP A 16 -0.12 7.31 -11.38
CA TRP A 16 0.45 5.98 -11.15
C TRP A 16 0.11 5.45 -9.76
N VAL A 17 0.30 6.28 -8.71
CA VAL A 17 -0.06 5.92 -7.33
C VAL A 17 -1.54 5.57 -7.25
N GLU A 18 -2.43 6.42 -7.77
CA GLU A 18 -3.87 6.20 -7.74
C GLU A 18 -4.27 4.87 -8.41
N THR A 19 -3.81 4.66 -9.65
CA THR A 19 -4.15 3.48 -10.45
C THR A 19 -3.66 2.17 -9.80
N ARG A 20 -2.46 2.19 -9.22
CA ARG A 20 -1.85 1.01 -8.61
C ARG A 20 -2.38 0.76 -7.20
N ALA A 21 -2.65 1.82 -6.43
CA ALA A 21 -3.26 1.72 -5.12
C ALA A 21 -4.67 1.14 -5.20
N ALA A 22 -5.46 1.50 -6.23
CA ALA A 22 -6.76 0.88 -6.51
C ALA A 22 -6.67 -0.65 -6.74
N ARG A 23 -5.52 -1.14 -7.22
CA ARG A 23 -5.22 -2.58 -7.39
C ARG A 23 -4.67 -3.24 -6.10
N GLY A 24 -4.63 -2.51 -5.00
CA GLY A 24 -4.12 -2.95 -3.70
C GLY A 24 -2.59 -3.01 -3.62
N VAL A 25 -1.89 -2.20 -4.41
CA VAL A 25 -0.42 -2.04 -4.28
C VAL A 25 -0.14 -1.03 -3.17
N GLY A 26 0.72 -1.41 -2.23
CA GLY A 26 1.08 -0.58 -1.08
C GLY A 26 2.21 0.41 -1.38
N PRO A 27 2.40 1.41 -0.49
CA PRO A 27 3.28 2.56 -0.72
C PRO A 27 4.74 2.19 -1.03
N VAL A 28 5.26 1.11 -0.42
CA VAL A 28 6.66 0.69 -0.59
C VAL A 28 6.90 0.21 -2.01
N ARG A 29 5.96 -0.56 -2.58
CA ARG A 29 6.05 -1.01 -3.97
C ARG A 29 5.82 0.14 -4.95
N LEU A 30 4.90 1.06 -4.63
CA LEU A 30 4.69 2.25 -5.46
C LEU A 30 5.96 3.10 -5.55
N ARG A 31 6.66 3.30 -4.42
CA ARG A 31 7.95 3.99 -4.38
C ARG A 31 8.97 3.31 -5.30
N ALA A 32 9.13 1.99 -5.17
CA ALA A 32 10.07 1.23 -5.99
C ALA A 32 9.72 1.28 -7.48
N GLU A 33 8.45 1.18 -7.84
CA GLU A 33 7.97 1.25 -9.23
C GLU A 33 8.22 2.63 -9.85
N LEU A 34 7.98 3.71 -9.11
CA LEU A 34 8.24 5.07 -9.59
C LEU A 34 9.74 5.36 -9.71
N ALA A 35 10.53 4.92 -8.74
CA ALA A 35 11.99 5.07 -8.78
C ALA A 35 12.60 4.31 -9.97
N ALA A 36 12.12 3.09 -10.26
CA ALA A 36 12.53 2.31 -11.43
C ALA A 36 12.17 2.99 -12.77
N ARG A 37 11.22 3.92 -12.76
CA ARG A 37 10.81 4.71 -13.93
C ARG A 37 11.57 6.04 -14.05
N GLY A 38 12.52 6.31 -13.16
CA GLY A 38 13.34 7.52 -13.18
C GLY A 38 12.70 8.74 -12.51
N ILE A 39 11.58 8.58 -11.82
CA ILE A 39 10.95 9.69 -11.08
C ILE A 39 11.79 10.02 -9.85
N VAL A 40 12.08 11.31 -9.65
CA VAL A 40 12.91 11.77 -8.52
C VAL A 40 12.19 11.57 -7.18
N SER A 41 12.97 11.29 -6.13
CA SER A 41 12.44 10.98 -4.79
C SER A 41 11.46 12.04 -4.27
N ALA A 42 11.74 13.32 -4.48
CA ALA A 42 10.86 14.42 -4.04
C ALA A 42 9.44 14.34 -4.65
N LEU A 43 9.32 13.96 -5.92
CA LEU A 43 8.02 13.79 -6.59
C LEU A 43 7.31 12.51 -6.13
N ILE A 44 8.07 11.45 -5.85
CA ILE A 44 7.54 10.22 -5.28
C ILE A 44 7.00 10.49 -3.88
N ASP A 45 7.77 11.18 -3.04
CA ASP A 45 7.38 11.58 -1.69
C ASP A 45 6.12 12.43 -1.76
N ALA A 46 6.06 13.44 -2.63
CA ALA A 46 4.86 14.26 -2.81
C ALA A 46 3.64 13.46 -3.28
N ALA A 47 3.81 12.51 -4.19
CA ALA A 47 2.72 11.65 -4.67
C ALA A 47 2.21 10.67 -3.59
N LEU A 48 3.07 10.28 -2.65
CA LEU A 48 2.74 9.38 -1.54
C LEU A 48 2.29 10.12 -0.27
N ALA A 49 2.68 11.39 -0.09
CA ALA A 49 2.45 12.20 1.11
C ALA A 49 1.04 12.84 1.20
N GLY A 50 0.09 12.39 0.39
CA GLY A 50 -1.29 12.91 0.36
C GLY A 50 -2.33 11.92 0.91
N PRO A 51 -3.61 12.04 0.49
CA PRO A 51 -4.69 11.13 0.89
C PRO A 51 -4.36 9.65 0.61
N ALA A 52 -3.43 9.38 -0.31
CA ALA A 52 -2.90 8.05 -0.57
C ALA A 52 -2.36 7.32 0.67
N SER A 53 -1.78 8.03 1.65
CA SER A 53 -1.28 7.44 2.90
C SER A 53 -2.43 7.01 3.82
N ASP A 54 -3.40 7.89 4.05
CA ASP A 54 -4.57 7.59 4.89
C ASP A 54 -5.44 6.51 4.24
N GLU A 55 -5.61 6.58 2.93
CA GLU A 55 -6.27 5.55 2.15
C GLU A 55 -5.49 4.23 2.11
N ALA A 56 -4.16 4.23 2.30
CA ALA A 56 -3.38 3.00 2.30
C ALA A 56 -3.77 2.11 3.49
N LEU A 57 -4.01 2.70 4.67
CA LEU A 57 -4.50 1.96 5.82
C LEU A 57 -5.90 1.39 5.56
N GLU A 58 -6.84 2.19 5.07
CA GLU A 58 -8.19 1.73 4.75
C GLU A 58 -8.20 0.62 3.69
N ARG A 59 -7.39 0.76 2.64
CA ARG A 59 -7.24 -0.30 1.63
C ARG A 59 -6.67 -1.57 2.23
N ALA A 60 -5.65 -1.47 3.07
CA ALA A 60 -5.09 -2.64 3.76
C ALA A 60 -6.15 -3.32 4.65
N ARG A 61 -6.96 -2.55 5.37
CA ARG A 61 -8.12 -3.06 6.15
C ARG A 61 -9.12 -3.78 5.26
N ALA A 62 -9.53 -3.18 4.15
CA ALA A 62 -10.49 -3.78 3.24
C ALA A 62 -9.99 -5.12 2.65
N ILE A 63 -8.73 -5.17 2.21
CA ILE A 63 -8.09 -6.40 1.73
C ILE A 63 -8.06 -7.46 2.82
N ALA A 64 -7.71 -7.05 4.04
CA ALA A 64 -7.56 -7.95 5.17
C ALA A 64 -8.90 -8.52 5.65
N ARG A 65 -9.93 -7.68 5.81
CA ARG A 65 -11.30 -8.09 6.17
C ARG A 65 -11.85 -9.13 5.20
N ARG A 66 -11.63 -8.94 3.90
CA ARG A 66 -12.09 -9.90 2.87
C ARG A 66 -11.36 -11.24 2.96
N ARG A 67 -10.10 -11.25 3.39
CA ARG A 67 -9.22 -12.43 3.34
C ARG A 67 -9.20 -13.23 4.64
N LEU A 68 -9.41 -12.56 5.78
CA LEU A 68 -9.33 -13.16 7.11
C LEU A 68 -10.25 -14.39 7.29
N PRO A 69 -11.54 -14.38 6.89
CA PRO A 69 -12.42 -15.53 7.11
C PRO A 69 -11.95 -16.81 6.41
N ALA A 70 -11.37 -16.68 5.22
CA ALA A 70 -10.81 -17.81 4.48
C ALA A 70 -9.53 -18.37 5.15
N LEU A 71 -8.72 -17.50 5.74
CA LEU A 71 -7.52 -17.90 6.48
C LEU A 71 -7.89 -18.59 7.80
N GLN A 72 -8.86 -18.05 8.54
CA GLN A 72 -9.36 -18.64 9.79
C GLN A 72 -9.98 -20.02 9.57
N ARG A 73 -10.74 -20.21 8.49
CA ARG A 73 -11.31 -21.52 8.14
C ARG A 73 -10.27 -22.59 7.83
N THR A 74 -9.12 -22.19 7.27
CA THR A 74 -8.10 -23.16 6.83
C THR A 74 -7.09 -23.46 7.93
N ARG A 75 -6.55 -22.43 8.59
CA ARG A 75 -5.55 -22.52 9.67
C ARG A 75 -5.64 -21.30 10.58
N PRO A 76 -6.51 -21.32 11.61
CA PRO A 76 -6.73 -20.17 12.48
C PRO A 76 -5.45 -19.73 13.20
N GLU A 77 -4.62 -20.67 13.64
CA GLU A 77 -3.35 -20.44 14.33
C GLU A 77 -2.30 -19.73 13.45
N ARG A 78 -2.44 -19.83 12.12
CA ARG A 78 -1.56 -19.16 11.16
C ARG A 78 -2.23 -17.98 10.45
N ALA A 79 -3.48 -17.65 10.77
CA ALA A 79 -4.24 -16.64 10.05
C ALA A 79 -3.56 -15.27 10.11
N ALA A 80 -3.11 -14.85 11.30
CA ALA A 80 -2.39 -13.60 11.52
C ALA A 80 -1.09 -13.50 10.70
N ALA A 81 -0.27 -14.56 10.75
CA ALA A 81 0.99 -14.61 10.02
C ALA A 81 0.79 -14.58 8.50
N ARG A 82 -0.17 -15.37 7.98
CA ARG A 82 -0.49 -15.41 6.54
C ARG A 82 -1.12 -14.12 6.03
N LEU A 83 -1.86 -13.42 6.89
CA LEU A 83 -2.42 -12.11 6.60
C LEU A 83 -1.32 -11.05 6.53
N SER A 84 -0.42 -11.04 7.52
CA SER A 84 0.72 -10.13 7.57
C SER A 84 1.61 -10.26 6.34
N ASP A 85 2.03 -11.50 6.04
CA ASP A 85 2.85 -11.85 4.88
C ASP A 85 2.18 -11.49 3.54
N HIS A 86 0.85 -11.58 3.45
CA HIS A 86 0.13 -11.11 2.28
C HIS A 86 0.22 -9.59 2.07
N LEU A 87 0.01 -8.81 3.12
CA LEU A 87 0.07 -7.34 3.04
C LEU A 87 1.50 -6.83 2.82
N LEU A 88 2.50 -7.47 3.44
CA LEU A 88 3.91 -7.13 3.23
C LEU A 88 4.32 -7.34 1.76
N ARG A 89 3.97 -8.48 1.15
CA ARG A 89 4.23 -8.71 -0.28
C ARG A 89 3.51 -7.75 -1.22
N ARG A 90 2.39 -7.19 -0.77
CA ARG A 90 1.66 -6.12 -1.49
C ARG A 90 2.35 -4.77 -1.35
N GLY A 91 3.36 -4.62 -0.49
CA GLY A 91 4.12 -3.38 -0.31
C GLY A 91 3.56 -2.47 0.77
N TYR A 92 2.71 -2.99 1.68
CA TYR A 92 2.29 -2.23 2.84
C TYR A 92 3.40 -2.22 3.90
N PRO A 93 3.69 -1.06 4.52
CA PRO A 93 4.71 -0.97 5.56
C PRO A 93 4.29 -1.77 6.79
N ALA A 94 5.29 -2.30 7.51
CA ALA A 94 5.07 -3.14 8.69
C ALA A 94 4.19 -2.47 9.77
N SER A 95 4.27 -1.14 9.90
CA SER A 95 3.40 -0.35 10.81
C SER A 95 1.91 -0.47 10.45
N ILE A 96 1.55 -0.32 9.18
CA ILE A 96 0.17 -0.51 8.70
C ILE A 96 -0.24 -1.97 8.87
N VAL A 97 0.63 -2.92 8.51
CA VAL A 97 0.33 -4.36 8.62
C VAL A 97 0.03 -4.75 10.06
N ALA A 98 0.90 -4.38 11.00
CA ALA A 98 0.73 -4.68 12.42
C ALA A 98 -0.56 -4.07 12.98
N ARG A 99 -0.87 -2.83 12.60
CA ARG A 99 -2.10 -2.15 13.00
C ARG A 99 -3.35 -2.88 12.49
N VAL A 100 -3.41 -3.19 11.20
CA VAL A 100 -4.56 -3.88 10.58
C VAL A 100 -4.77 -5.27 11.17
N VAL A 101 -3.69 -6.03 11.35
CA VAL A 101 -3.77 -7.38 11.89
C VAL A 101 -4.25 -7.35 13.35
N ARG A 102 -3.72 -6.43 14.16
CA ARG A 102 -4.18 -6.26 15.54
C ARG A 102 -5.66 -5.91 15.61
N GLU A 103 -6.08 -4.85 14.90
CA GLU A 103 -7.47 -4.39 14.89
C GLU A 103 -8.47 -5.49 14.50
N LEU A 104 -8.12 -6.32 13.51
CA LEU A 104 -9.01 -7.39 13.05
C LEU A 104 -9.04 -8.63 13.94
N LEU A 105 -8.00 -8.84 14.77
CA LEU A 105 -7.97 -9.95 15.72
C LEU A 105 -8.54 -9.56 17.09
N GLU A 106 -8.51 -8.28 17.44
CA GLU A 106 -9.17 -7.74 18.64
C GLU A 106 -10.69 -7.60 18.45
N THR A 107 -11.14 -7.40 17.22
CA THR A 107 -12.58 -7.26 16.88
C THR A 107 -13.25 -8.60 16.54
N GLY A 108 -12.52 -9.72 16.57
CA GLY A 108 -12.95 -11.03 16.08
C GLY A 108 -13.14 -12.10 17.15
#